data_AF-A0A9N9PEG0-F1
#
_entry.id   AF-A0A9N9PEG0-F1
#
_cell.length_a   1.000
_cell.length_b   1.000
_cell.length_c   1.000
_cell.angle_alpha   90.00
_cell.angle_beta   90.00
_cell.angle_gamma   90.00
#
_symmetry.space_group_name_H-M   'P 1'
#
loop_
_entity.id
_entity.type
_entity.pdbx_description
1 polymer ?
#
loop_
_entity_poly.entity_id
_entity_poly.type
_entity_poly.pdbx_seq_one_letter_code
_entity_poly.pdbx_strand_id
1 'polypeptide(L)'
;AADELTLTELVDHIQEHIISNEKGWLLENFVQVFQKISTYEAMRRLQDYCAELICNDPSVVFTSDFGSLEEPALLALLQRDDL
;
A
#
# COMPACT_ATOMS: atom_id res chain seq x y z
N ALA A 1 1.75 1.11 16.33
CA ALA A 1 1.63 2.25 17.27
C ALA A 1 0.27 2.95 17.21
N ALA A 2 -0.09 3.74 16.18
CA ALA A 2 -1.38 4.44 16.16
C ALA A 2 -2.59 3.48 16.15
N ASP A 3 -2.51 2.42 15.32
CA ASP A 3 -3.49 1.34 15.26
C ASP A 3 -3.60 0.57 16.59
N GLU A 4 -2.47 0.13 17.15
CA GLU A 4 -2.40 -0.52 18.48
C GLU A 4 -2.97 0.34 19.62
N LEU A 5 -2.84 1.66 19.52
CA LEU A 5 -3.40 2.62 20.48
C LEU A 5 -4.84 3.03 20.15
N THR A 6 -5.46 2.39 19.15
CA THR A 6 -6.83 2.64 18.70
C THR A 6 -7.10 4.10 18.27
N LEU A 7 -6.07 4.78 17.75
CA LEU A 7 -6.15 6.16 17.26
C LEU A 7 -6.65 6.20 15.80
N THR A 8 -7.89 5.76 15.58
CA THR A 8 -8.47 5.56 14.24
C THR A 8 -8.47 6.84 13.39
N GLU A 9 -8.80 7.99 13.99
CA GLU A 9 -8.78 9.29 13.28
C GLU A 9 -7.39 9.64 12.73
N LEU A 10 -6.34 9.31 13.49
CA LEU A 10 -4.96 9.53 13.05
C LEU A 10 -4.59 8.58 11.90
N VAL A 11 -5.02 7.32 11.99
CA VAL A 11 -4.83 6.32 10.93
C VAL A 11 -5.51 6.77 9.64
N ASP A 12 -6.76 7.23 9.73
CA ASP A 12 -7.52 7.73 8.57
C ASP A 12 -6.86 8.97 7.96
N HIS A 13 -6.42 9.91 8.81
CA HIS A 13 -5.73 11.11 8.36
C HIS A 13 -4.42 10.78 7.62
N ILE A 14 -3.64 9.82 8.11
CA ILE A 14 -2.39 9.39 7.46
C ILE A 14 -2.69 8.80 6.08
N GLN A 15 -3.68 7.91 5.97
CA GLN A 15 -4.06 7.31 4.69
C GLN A 15 -4.49 8.38 3.68
N GLU A 16 -5.36 9.30 4.09
CA GLU A 16 -5.86 10.36 3.22
C GLU A 16 -4.77 11.34 2.79
N HIS A 17 -3.84 11.66 3.70
CA HIS A 17 -2.70 12.52 3.39
C HIS A 17 -1.80 11.89 2.33
N ILE A 18 -1.48 10.59 2.46
CA ILE A 18 -0.63 9.88 1.51
C ILE A 18 -1.28 9.83 0.12
N ILE A 19 -2.57 9.47 0.07
CA ILE A 19 -3.34 9.35 -1.17
C ILE A 19 -3.44 10.70 -1.89
N SER A 20 -3.73 11.77 -1.14
CA SER A 20 -4.04 13.07 -1.73
C SER A 20 -2.80 13.89 -2.10
N ASN A 21 -1.70 13.75 -1.34
CA ASN A 21 -0.56 14.67 -1.42
C ASN A 21 0.75 13.98 -1.78
N GLU A 22 0.93 12.72 -1.39
CA GLU A 22 2.24 12.05 -1.43
C GLU A 22 2.33 10.99 -2.55
N LYS A 23 1.61 11.17 -3.66
CA LYS A 23 1.63 10.20 -4.78
C LYS A 23 3.03 9.93 -5.31
N GLY A 24 3.85 10.97 -5.48
CA GLY A 24 5.24 10.82 -5.96
C GLY A 24 6.09 9.99 -5.00
N TRP A 25 6.07 10.35 -3.71
CA TRP A 25 6.76 9.61 -2.66
C TRP A 25 6.28 8.15 -2.56
N LEU A 26 4.97 7.92 -2.70
CA LEU A 26 4.39 6.59 -2.69
C LEU A 26 4.93 5.73 -3.84
N LEU A 27 5.00 6.27 -5.07
CA LEU A 27 5.51 5.54 -6.23
C LEU A 27 7.00 5.20 -6.08
N GLU A 28 7.81 6.13 -5.56
CA GLU A 28 9.23 5.90 -5.27
C GLU A 28 9.46 4.80 -4.22
N ASN A 29 8.54 4.67 -3.26
CA ASN A 29 8.66 3.76 -2.13
C ASN A 29 7.65 2.60 -2.19
N PHE A 30 7.11 2.30 -3.38
CA PHE A 30 5.89 1.51 -3.52
C PHE A 30 6.00 0.13 -2.88
N VAL A 31 7.00 -0.68 -3.24
CA VAL A 31 7.18 -2.03 -2.68
C VAL A 31 7.28 -2.01 -1.15
N GLN A 32 8.06 -1.08 -0.58
CA GLN A 32 8.22 -1.00 0.89
C GLN A 32 6.92 -0.62 1.60
N VAL A 33 6.18 0.33 1.03
CA VAL A 33 4.88 0.75 1.58
C VAL A 33 3.88 -0.38 1.45
N PHE A 34 3.69 -0.92 0.25
CA PHE A 34 2.74 -2.00 -0.04
C PHE A 34 3.00 -3.21 0.85
N GLN A 35 4.26 -3.64 0.97
CA GLN A 35 4.65 -4.74 1.84
C GLN A 35 4.27 -4.49 3.29
N LYS A 36 4.58 -3.32 3.84
CA LYS A 36 4.18 -2.97 5.21
C LYS A 36 2.66 -3.02 5.34
N ILE A 37 1.95 -2.22 4.55
CA ILE A 37 0.51 -2.03 4.72
C ILE A 37 -0.30 -3.29 4.42
N SER A 38 0.19 -4.21 3.58
CA SER A 38 -0.52 -5.44 3.18
C SER A 38 -0.93 -6.33 4.36
N THR A 39 -0.24 -6.22 5.49
CA THR A 39 -0.54 -6.98 6.73
C THR A 39 -1.33 -6.17 7.77
N TYR A 40 -1.56 -4.88 7.56
CA TYR A 40 -2.29 -4.01 8.51
C TYR A 40 -3.70 -3.69 8.00
N GLU A 41 -4.71 -4.36 8.53
CA GLU A 41 -6.12 -4.14 8.15
C GLU A 41 -6.58 -2.69 8.31
N ALA A 42 -6.02 -1.97 9.29
CA ALA A 42 -6.33 -0.56 9.52
C ALA A 42 -5.93 0.38 8.37
N MET A 43 -5.06 -0.09 7.45
CA MET A 43 -4.60 0.65 6.28
C MET A 43 -5.38 0.32 4.99
N ARG A 44 -6.61 -0.21 5.10
CA ARG A 44 -7.40 -0.68 3.96
C ARG A 44 -7.58 0.35 2.83
N ARG A 45 -7.82 1.62 3.14
CA ARG A 45 -8.03 2.66 2.11
C ARG A 45 -6.76 2.89 1.29
N LEU A 46 -5.60 2.88 1.95
CA LEU A 46 -4.31 2.98 1.26
C LEU A 46 -3.97 1.70 0.51
N GLN A 47 -4.31 0.51 1.04
CA GLN A 47 -4.15 -0.76 0.33
C GLN A 47 -4.94 -0.78 -0.98
N ASP A 48 -6.21 -0.37 -0.95
CA ASP A 48 -7.08 -0.32 -2.13
C ASP A 48 -6.56 0.66 -3.17
N TYR A 49 -6.12 1.85 -2.74
CA TYR A 49 -5.49 2.82 -3.64
C TYR A 49 -4.20 2.26 -4.28
N CYS A 50 -3.35 1.58 -3.50
CA CYS A 50 -2.16 0.94 -4.05
C CYS A 50 -2.54 -0.14 -5.07
N ALA A 51 -3.58 -0.94 -4.82
CA ALA A 51 -4.03 -1.93 -5.78
C ALA A 51 -4.56 -1.29 -7.08
N GLU A 52 -5.36 -0.23 -6.98
CA GLU A 52 -5.80 0.54 -8.16
C GLU A 52 -4.63 1.05 -8.99
N LEU A 53 -3.54 1.50 -8.35
CA LEU A 53 -2.33 1.92 -9.06
C LEU A 53 -1.71 0.77 -9.85
N ILE A 54 -1.66 -0.44 -9.28
CA ILE A 54 -1.12 -1.64 -9.95
C ILE A 54 -2.03 -2.10 -11.08
N CYS A 55 -3.35 -2.14 -10.87
CA CYS A 55 -4.32 -2.49 -11.92
C CYS A 55 -4.19 -1.54 -13.12
N ASN A 56 -4.03 -0.24 -12.86
CA ASN A 56 -3.88 0.77 -13.90
C ASN A 56 -2.52 0.68 -14.61
N ASP A 57 -1.45 0.43 -13.86
CA ASP A 57 -0.10 0.29 -14.40
C ASP A 57 0.73 -0.71 -13.56
N PRO A 58 0.83 -1.98 -14.01
CA PRO A 58 1.61 -2.98 -13.32
C PRO A 58 3.11 -2.64 -13.21
N SER A 59 3.61 -1.71 -14.04
CA SER A 59 5.02 -1.30 -14.01
C SER A 59 5.42 -0.65 -12.68
N VAL A 60 4.47 -0.08 -11.93
CA VAL A 60 4.69 0.55 -10.61
C VAL A 60 5.39 -0.39 -9.62
N VAL A 61 5.03 -1.67 -9.64
CA VAL A 61 5.62 -2.69 -8.78
C VAL A 61 7.06 -3.01 -9.21
N PHE A 62 7.34 -2.93 -10.51
CA PHE A 62 8.67 -3.20 -11.10
C PHE A 62 9.59 -1.98 -11.10
N THR A 63 9.06 -0.76 -10.95
CA THR A 63 9.87 0.47 -10.86
C THR A 63 10.53 0.68 -9.50
N SER A 64 10.04 -0.02 -8.48
CA SER A 64 10.65 -0.05 -7.15
C SER A 64 11.42 -1.37 -6.95
N ASP A 65 12.01 -1.59 -5.78
CA ASP A 65 12.85 -2.77 -5.49
C ASP A 65 12.00 -4.05 -5.36
N PHE A 66 11.44 -4.52 -6.48
CA PHE A 66 10.57 -5.70 -6.53
C PHE A 66 11.21 -6.94 -5.91
N GLY A 67 12.53 -7.08 -6.00
CA GLY A 67 13.27 -8.19 -5.39
C GLY A 67 13.18 -8.23 -3.86
N SER A 68 12.78 -7.13 -3.22
CA SER A 68 12.55 -7.06 -1.77
C SER A 68 11.13 -7.45 -1.34
N LEU A 69 10.19 -7.63 -2.29
CA LEU A 69 8.80 -7.94 -1.98
C LEU A 69 8.68 -9.35 -1.37
N GLU A 70 8.25 -9.39 -0.12
CA GLU A 70 8.07 -10.66 0.61
C GLU A 70 6.84 -11.45 0.14
N GLU A 71 6.88 -12.78 0.32
CA GLU A 71 5.82 -13.72 -0.07
C GLU A 71 4.41 -13.31 0.38
N PRO A 72 4.16 -12.84 1.63
CA PRO A 72 2.80 -12.47 2.05
C PRO A 72 2.23 -11.29 1.25
N ALA A 73 3.06 -10.30 0.94
CA ALA A 73 2.66 -9.14 0.15
C ALA A 73 2.43 -9.54 -1.31
N LEU A 74 3.29 -10.42 -1.86
CA LEU A 74 3.10 -10.96 -3.20
C LEU A 74 1.81 -11.80 -3.30
N LEU A 75 1.51 -12.63 -2.29
CA LEU A 75 0.26 -13.39 -2.23
C LEU A 75 -0.95 -12.45 -2.14
N ALA A 76 -0.90 -11.44 -1.28
CA ALA A 76 -1.97 -10.44 -1.15
C ALA A 76 -2.22 -9.71 -2.48
N LEU A 77 -1.15 -9.47 -3.26
CA LEU A 77 -1.26 -8.90 -4.60
C LEU A 77 -1.91 -9.86 -5.60
N LEU A 78 -1.49 -11.13 -5.62
CA LEU A 78 -1.94 -12.14 -6.58
C LEU A 78 -3.34 -12.70 -6.26
N GLN A 79 -3.81 -12.60 -5.02
CA GLN A 79 -5.14 -13.04 -4.59
C GLN A 79 -6.26 -12.05 -4.94
N ARG A 80 -5.91 -10.89 -5.48
CA ARG A 80 -6.88 -9.89 -5.92
C ARG A 80 -7.55 -10.32 -7.21
N ASP A 81 -8.86 -10.51 -7.16
CA ASP A 81 -9.68 -10.90 -8.32
C ASP A 81 -9.80 -9.79 -9.38
N ASP A 82 -9.45 -8.55 -9.03
CA ASP A 82 -9.52 -7.35 -9.88
C ASP A 82 -8.20 -6.99 -10.56
N LEU A 83 -7.17 -7.84 -10.45
CA LEU A 83 -5.87 -7.71 -11.13
C LEU A 83 -5.81 -8.50 -12.46
#